data_AF-A0A9X8QHC6-F1
#
_entry.id   AF-A0A9X8QHC6-F1
#
_cell.length_a   1.000
_cell.length_b   1.000
_cell.length_c   1.000
_cell.angle_alpha   90.00
_cell.angle_beta   90.00
_cell.angle_gamma   90.00
#
_symmetry.space_group_name_H-M   'P 1'
#
loop_
_entity.id
_entity.type
_entity.pdbx_description
1 polymer ?
#
loop_
_entity_poly.entity_id
_entity_poly.type
_entity_poly.pdbx_seq_one_letter_code
_entity_poly.pdbx_strand_id
1 'polypeptide(L)'
;MLKHSFLENPYIPNINSFLGGIEIYDREENLGEELWRYDPNKTSDREEIIRKYILPSLNYLSYRHRLVLLEKLGGLLSIESHNFSSYFEYLEEEYRSLTWYADEIVDPRGFLKDL
;
A
#
# COMPACT_ATOMS: atom_id res chain seq x y z
N MET A 1 -5.97 -2.66 23.46
CA MET A 1 -5.05 -2.81 22.30
C MET A 1 -5.67 -3.81 21.35
N LEU A 2 -5.73 -3.52 20.05
CA LEU A 2 -6.22 -4.50 19.06
C LEU A 2 -5.25 -5.68 19.01
N LYS A 3 -5.76 -6.90 18.84
CA LYS A 3 -4.94 -8.09 18.59
C LYS A 3 -4.74 -8.25 17.08
N HIS A 4 -3.63 -8.84 16.68
CA HIS A 4 -3.41 -9.21 15.28
C HIS A 4 -4.60 -10.04 14.76
N SER A 5 -4.96 -9.87 13.48
CA SER A 5 -6.18 -10.49 12.92
C SER A 5 -6.16 -12.03 12.95
N PHE A 6 -4.97 -12.63 13.10
CA PHE A 6 -4.76 -14.08 13.07
C PHE A 6 -3.94 -14.63 14.24
N LEU A 7 -3.34 -13.77 15.07
CA LEU A 7 -2.41 -14.16 16.13
C LEU A 7 -2.82 -13.51 17.44
N GLU A 8 -2.39 -14.09 18.56
CA GLU A 8 -2.66 -13.57 19.91
C GLU A 8 -1.82 -12.33 20.27
N ASN A 9 -0.91 -11.92 19.37
CA ASN A 9 -0.03 -10.78 19.57
C ASN A 9 -0.75 -9.43 19.39
N PRO A 10 -0.20 -8.34 19.94
CA PRO A 10 -0.68 -7.00 19.66
C PRO A 10 -0.67 -6.69 18.16
N TYR A 11 -1.70 -5.99 17.68
CA TYR A 11 -1.71 -5.45 16.33
C TYR A 11 -0.81 -4.22 16.25
N ILE A 12 0.13 -4.25 15.31
CA ILE A 12 1.00 -3.13 14.96
C ILE A 12 0.66 -2.73 13.53
N PRO A 13 0.08 -1.53 13.28
CA PRO A 13 -0.26 -1.10 11.93
C PRO A 13 1.01 -0.88 11.10
N ASN A 14 1.03 -1.45 9.89
CA ASN A 14 2.13 -1.32 8.95
C ASN A 14 1.61 -0.72 7.63
N ILE A 15 2.20 0.38 7.18
CA ILE A 15 1.81 1.06 5.93
C ILE A 15 1.99 0.15 4.70
N ASN A 16 2.92 -0.81 4.75
CA ASN A 16 3.09 -1.81 3.69
C ASN A 16 1.82 -2.65 3.45
N SER A 17 0.89 -2.73 4.40
CA SER A 17 -0.40 -3.40 4.19
C SER A 17 -1.23 -2.77 3.07
N PHE A 18 -1.13 -1.46 2.83
CA PHE A 18 -1.80 -0.82 1.68
C PHE A 18 -1.24 -1.31 0.34
N LEU A 19 0.05 -1.62 0.30
CA LEU A 19 0.74 -2.01 -0.92
C LEU A 19 0.50 -3.47 -1.30
N GLY A 20 -0.06 -4.30 -0.40
CA GLY A 20 -0.35 -5.71 -0.70
C GLY A 20 -1.37 -5.92 -1.84
N GLY A 21 -2.15 -4.89 -2.20
CA GLY A 21 -3.04 -4.92 -3.37
C GLY A 21 -2.31 -4.76 -4.71
N ILE A 22 -1.09 -4.23 -4.69
CA ILE A 22 -0.24 -3.97 -5.87
C ILE A 22 1.10 -4.71 -5.79
N GLU A 23 1.16 -5.71 -4.91
CA GLU A 23 2.26 -6.64 -4.84
C GLU A 23 2.02 -7.77 -5.84
N ILE A 24 3.00 -7.95 -6.73
CA ILE A 24 2.89 -8.82 -7.91
C ILE A 24 3.88 -9.98 -7.87
N TYR A 25 4.58 -10.21 -6.74
CA TYR A 25 5.44 -11.38 -6.59
C TYR A 25 4.65 -12.67 -6.87
N ASP A 26 5.14 -13.48 -7.81
CA ASP A 26 4.48 -14.69 -8.35
C ASP A 26 3.12 -14.42 -9.04
N ARG A 27 2.82 -13.17 -9.38
CA ARG A 27 1.55 -12.70 -9.94
C ARG A 27 1.74 -11.71 -11.09
N GLU A 28 2.95 -11.61 -11.63
CA GLU A 28 3.33 -10.68 -12.68
C GLU A 28 2.50 -10.89 -13.95
N GLU A 29 2.30 -12.15 -14.36
CA GLU A 29 1.56 -12.52 -15.58
C GLU A 29 0.03 -12.39 -15.45
N ASN A 30 -0.50 -12.05 -14.27
CA ASN A 30 -1.94 -11.80 -14.07
C ASN A 30 -2.19 -10.39 -13.54
N LEU A 31 -1.92 -10.15 -12.26
CA LEU A 31 -2.15 -8.90 -11.59
C LEU A 31 -1.24 -7.81 -12.15
N GLY A 32 0.02 -8.16 -12.48
CA GLY A 32 0.95 -7.23 -13.13
C GLY A 32 0.40 -6.71 -14.46
N GLU A 33 -0.02 -7.61 -15.38
CA GLU A 33 -0.62 -7.22 -16.67
C GLU A 33 -1.87 -6.34 -16.54
N GLU A 34 -2.67 -6.54 -15.48
CA GLU A 34 -3.82 -5.68 -15.19
C GLU A 34 -3.39 -4.30 -14.68
N LEU A 35 -2.48 -4.27 -13.70
CA LEU A 35 -2.05 -3.04 -13.04
C LEU A 35 -1.22 -2.16 -13.97
N TRP A 36 -0.38 -2.72 -14.85
CA TRP A 36 0.41 -1.96 -15.83
C TRP A 36 -0.42 -1.20 -16.88
N ARG A 37 -1.75 -1.39 -16.91
CA ARG A 37 -2.66 -0.59 -17.74
C ARG A 37 -2.96 0.78 -17.14
N TYR A 38 -2.63 0.99 -15.87
CA TYR A 38 -2.85 2.23 -15.13
C TYR A 38 -1.54 3.03 -15.01
N ASP A 39 -1.66 4.35 -14.90
CA ASP A 39 -0.53 5.24 -14.60
C ASP A 39 -0.58 5.67 -13.12
N PRO A 40 0.40 5.27 -12.27
CA PRO A 40 0.41 5.63 -10.84
C PRO A 40 0.57 7.15 -10.61
N ASN A 41 0.98 7.91 -11.62
CA ASN A 41 1.15 9.35 -11.54
C ASN A 41 -0.12 10.12 -11.91
N LYS A 42 -1.13 9.45 -12.47
CA LYS A 42 -2.41 10.03 -12.87
C LYS A 42 -3.49 9.80 -11.80
N THR A 43 -4.07 10.88 -11.29
CA THR A 43 -5.05 10.83 -10.18
C THR A 43 -6.24 9.91 -10.44
N SER A 44 -6.84 9.96 -11.63
CA SER A 44 -7.99 9.08 -11.96
C SER A 44 -7.63 7.60 -11.93
N ASP A 45 -6.39 7.28 -12.27
CA ASP A 45 -5.91 5.91 -12.32
C ASP A 45 -5.57 5.42 -10.92
N ARG A 46 -4.99 6.30 -10.07
CA ARG A 46 -4.81 6.02 -8.64
C ARG A 46 -6.11 5.73 -7.92
N GLU A 47 -7.17 6.50 -8.16
CA GLU A 47 -8.50 6.23 -7.58
C GLU A 47 -9.01 4.82 -7.95
N GLU A 48 -8.83 4.42 -9.20
CA GLU A 48 -9.20 3.09 -9.67
C GLU A 48 -8.31 2.00 -9.06
N ILE A 49 -6.99 2.23 -8.96
CA ILE A 49 -6.04 1.33 -8.30
C ILE A 49 -6.46 1.10 -6.84
N ILE A 50 -6.73 2.20 -6.12
CA ILE A 50 -7.12 2.17 -4.71
C ILE A 50 -8.41 1.38 -4.54
N ARG A 51 -9.45 1.70 -5.32
CA ARG A 51 -10.78 1.10 -5.19
C ARG A 51 -10.80 -0.38 -5.58
N LYS A 52 -10.09 -0.77 -6.63
CA LYS A 52 -10.15 -2.13 -7.19
C LYS A 52 -9.15 -3.09 -6.57
N TYR A 53 -8.00 -2.61 -6.11
CA TYR A 53 -6.90 -3.48 -5.71
C TYR A 53 -6.49 -3.27 -4.25
N ILE A 54 -6.28 -2.02 -3.81
CA ILE A 54 -5.81 -1.75 -2.44
C ILE A 54 -6.91 -1.97 -1.40
N LEU A 55 -8.08 -1.34 -1.53
CA LEU A 55 -9.14 -1.51 -0.53
C LEU A 55 -9.60 -2.97 -0.39
N PRO A 56 -9.78 -3.74 -1.50
CA PRO A 56 -10.12 -5.15 -1.40
C PRO A 56 -9.03 -6.01 -0.76
N SER A 57 -7.75 -5.68 -0.94
CA SER A 57 -6.66 -6.42 -0.29
C SER A 57 -6.69 -6.29 1.23
N LEU A 58 -7.33 -5.24 1.78
CA LEU A 58 -7.50 -5.02 3.22
C LEU A 58 -8.78 -5.67 3.80
N ASN A 59 -9.53 -6.45 3.02
CA ASN A 59 -10.78 -7.07 3.49
C ASN A 59 -10.56 -8.10 4.61
N TYR A 60 -9.36 -8.65 4.75
CA TYR A 60 -9.00 -9.52 5.87
C TYR A 60 -8.94 -8.79 7.22
N LEU A 61 -8.80 -7.46 7.20
CA LEU A 61 -8.80 -6.62 8.39
C LEU A 61 -10.23 -6.32 8.82
N SER A 62 -10.48 -6.25 10.13
CA SER A 62 -11.74 -5.70 10.63
C SER A 62 -11.76 -4.17 10.47
N TYR A 63 -12.95 -3.56 10.57
CA TYR A 63 -13.11 -2.11 10.51
C TYR A 63 -12.16 -1.36 11.46
N ARG A 64 -12.03 -1.84 12.72
CA ARG A 64 -11.15 -1.20 13.72
C ARG A 64 -9.68 -1.26 13.33
N HIS A 65 -9.24 -2.35 12.69
CA HIS A 65 -7.86 -2.47 12.20
C HIS A 65 -7.60 -1.50 11.06
N ARG A 66 -8.53 -1.40 10.09
CA ARG A 66 -8.43 -0.43 8.99
C ARG A 66 -8.40 1.01 9.50
N LEU A 67 -9.21 1.33 10.52
CA LEU A 67 -9.21 2.64 11.14
C LEU A 67 -7.84 2.99 11.74
N VAL A 68 -7.27 2.10 12.56
CA VAL A 68 -5.94 2.32 13.17
C VAL A 68 -4.83 2.40 12.11
N LEU A 69 -4.95 1.65 11.02
CA LEU A 69 -4.02 1.73 9.89
C LEU A 69 -4.10 3.09 9.18
N LEU A 70 -5.30 3.63 8.94
CA LEU A 70 -5.50 4.97 8.39
C LEU A 70 -5.04 6.08 9.34
N GLU A 71 -5.29 5.96 10.65
CA GLU A 71 -4.79 6.89 11.65
C GLU A 71 -3.25 6.94 11.66
N LYS A 72 -2.59 5.78 11.54
CA LYS A 72 -1.14 5.69 11.42
C LYS A 72 -0.64 6.40 10.16
N LEU A 73 -1.30 6.21 9.03
CA LEU A 73 -0.97 6.89 7.77
C LEU A 73 -1.15 8.40 7.89
N GLY A 74 -2.28 8.86 8.44
CA GLY A 74 -2.56 10.27 8.71
C GLY A 74 -1.50 10.93 9.60
N GLY A 75 -1.04 10.20 10.62
CA GLY A 75 0.08 10.62 11.47
C GLY A 75 1.38 10.83 10.67
N LEU A 76 1.75 9.89 9.79
CA LEU A 76 2.94 10.03 8.94
C LEU A 76 2.78 11.13 7.89
N LEU A 77 1.59 11.31 7.33
CA LEU A 77 1.26 12.40 6.41
C LEU A 77 1.34 13.78 7.07
N SER A 78 1.32 13.87 8.40
CA SER A 78 1.54 15.13 9.12
C SER A 78 3.02 15.47 9.32
N ILE A 79 3.92 14.50 9.12
CA ILE A 79 5.37 14.69 9.24
C ILE A 79 5.93 15.07 7.87
N GLU A 80 6.35 16.32 7.72
CA GLU A 80 6.84 16.85 6.43
C GLU A 80 8.05 16.06 5.90
N SER A 81 9.00 15.75 6.79
CA SER A 81 10.25 15.05 6.45
C SER A 81 10.11 13.53 6.33
N HIS A 82 8.90 12.97 6.45
CA HIS A 82 8.71 11.51 6.34
C HIS A 82 8.94 11.07 4.90
N ASN A 83 9.88 10.13 4.71
CA ASN A 83 10.21 9.59 3.39
C ASN A 83 9.16 8.53 3.01
N PHE A 84 8.26 8.88 2.09
CA PHE A 84 7.26 7.93 1.56
C PHE A 84 7.80 7.07 0.42
N SER A 85 8.86 7.51 -0.27
CA SER A 85 9.50 6.74 -1.34
C SER A 85 10.05 5.41 -0.82
N SER A 86 10.48 5.35 0.43
CA SER A 86 11.03 4.11 1.02
C SER A 86 10.03 2.97 1.12
N TYR A 87 8.72 3.22 0.99
CA TYR A 87 7.73 2.14 0.92
C TYR A 87 7.66 1.48 -0.47
N PHE A 88 8.19 2.14 -1.49
CA PHE A 88 8.19 1.70 -2.88
C PHE A 88 9.60 1.32 -3.37
N GLU A 89 10.59 1.30 -2.49
CA GLU A 89 11.93 0.85 -2.84
C GLU A 89 11.94 -0.67 -3.08
N TYR A 90 12.71 -1.10 -4.09
CA TYR A 90 13.03 -2.51 -4.25
C TYR A 90 13.97 -2.94 -3.13
N LEU A 91 13.56 -3.92 -2.33
CA LEU A 91 14.37 -4.49 -1.27
C LEU A 91 14.76 -5.91 -1.68
N GLU A 92 16.00 -6.09 -2.13
CA GLU A 92 16.53 -7.36 -2.68
C GLU A 92 16.42 -8.54 -1.68
N GLU A 93 16.39 -8.25 -0.39
CA GLU A 93 16.24 -9.23 0.69
C GLU A 93 14.76 -9.56 1.01
N GLU A 94 13.80 -8.80 0.49
CA GLU A 94 12.38 -9.07 0.64
C GLU A 94 11.88 -9.90 -0.56
N TYR A 95 11.17 -11.00 -0.30
CA TYR A 95 10.42 -11.74 -1.33
C TYR A 95 9.19 -10.95 -1.77
N ARG A 96 9.43 -9.77 -2.33
CA ARG A 96 8.41 -8.76 -2.61
C ARG A 96 8.72 -8.06 -3.93
N SER A 97 7.75 -8.08 -4.82
CA SER A 97 7.76 -7.31 -6.08
C SER A 97 6.55 -6.40 -6.11
N LEU A 98 6.75 -5.11 -6.30
CA LEU A 98 5.66 -4.15 -6.51
C LEU A 98 5.44 -3.92 -8.00
N THR A 99 4.23 -3.49 -8.38
CA THR A 99 3.96 -3.09 -9.78
C THR A 99 4.79 -1.90 -10.23
N TRP A 100 4.99 -0.94 -9.34
CA TRP A 100 5.77 0.27 -9.57
C TRP A 100 6.69 0.53 -8.38
N TYR A 101 7.93 0.90 -8.67
CA TYR A 101 8.93 1.25 -7.67
C TYR A 101 9.09 2.76 -7.49
N ALA A 102 9.93 3.15 -6.53
CA ALA A 102 10.13 4.54 -6.11
C ALA A 102 10.56 5.49 -7.24
N ASP A 103 11.24 5.01 -8.28
CA ASP A 103 11.65 5.78 -9.45
C ASP A 103 10.53 5.97 -10.49
N GLU A 104 9.47 5.15 -10.42
CA GLU A 104 8.30 5.21 -11.31
C GLU A 104 7.15 6.06 -10.74
N ILE A 105 7.17 6.34 -9.43
CA ILE A 105 6.15 7.12 -8.71
C ILE A 105 6.71 8.50 -8.37
N VAL A 106 6.23 9.53 -9.09
CA VAL A 106 6.67 10.92 -8.95
C VAL A 106 6.30 11.51 -7.59
N ASP A 107 5.12 11.16 -7.06
CA ASP A 107 4.64 11.65 -5.75
C ASP A 107 4.14 10.49 -4.86
N PRO A 108 5.04 9.74 -4.19
CA PRO A 108 4.67 8.64 -3.31
C PRO A 108 3.81 9.08 -2.13
N ARG A 109 4.01 10.32 -1.65
CA ARG A 109 3.20 10.91 -0.59
C ARG A 109 1.78 11.15 -1.09
N GLY A 110 1.64 11.75 -2.27
CA GLY A 110 0.35 11.98 -2.94
C GLY A 110 -0.39 10.67 -3.20
N PHE A 111 0.30 9.64 -3.70
CA PHE A 111 -0.28 8.32 -3.90
C PHE A 111 -0.93 7.77 -2.63
N LEU A 112 -0.20 7.80 -1.51
CA LEU A 112 -0.71 7.31 -0.24
C LEU A 112 -1.72 8.27 0.42
N LYS A 113 -1.70 9.56 0.10
CA LYS A 113 -2.67 10.55 0.60
C LYS A 113 -4.06 10.35 -0.01
N ASP A 114 -4.16 9.73 -1.19
CA ASP A 114 -5.44 9.49 -1.87
C ASP A 114 -6.24 8.30 -1.23
N LEU A 115 -5.68 7.61 -0.22
CA LEU A 115 -6.29 6.50 0.53
C LEU A 115 -7.31 6.94 1.61
#